data_AF-A0A8J2KZ26-F1
#
_entry.id   AF-A0A8J2KZ26-F1
#
_cell.length_a   1.000
_cell.length_b   1.000
_cell.length_c   1.000
_cell.angle_alpha   90.00
_cell.angle_beta   90.00
_cell.angle_gamma   90.00
#
_symmetry.space_group_name_H-M   'P 1'
#
loop_
_entity.id
_entity.type
_entity.pdbx_description
1 polymer ?
#
loop_
_entity_poly.entity_id
_entity_poly.type
_entity_poly.pdbx_seq_one_letter_code
_entity_poly.pdbx_strand_id
1 'polypeptide(L)'
;TDYDELAYYWTGWHDALSKAVPTSKYRQFIDLQNELAKANGYADMGELWASPYDDGSADFSAKTFEDEMYSIYEDLRPYYEKLHAYVRMKLRKNPLYADKIKKYGYLPANLMGNMWAQDWTVLDESTKPYPGEASVDATQAMIKAGYTPQKMFQVSDEFFQGLGLMAMTDTFYNLSMLTKPDGRVVVCHASAEDFCLGGDTKDY
;
A
#
# COMPACT_ATOMS: atom_id res chain seq x y z
N THR A 1 -9.62 8.91 19.33
CA THR A 1 -9.29 10.02 18.42
C THR A 1 -10.53 10.84 18.19
N ASP A 2 -10.40 12.15 18.07
CA ASP A 2 -11.51 13.09 17.89
C ASP A 2 -11.99 13.08 16.42
N TYR A 3 -13.30 12.97 16.18
CA TYR A 3 -13.88 12.97 14.84
C TYR A 3 -13.67 14.30 14.11
N ASP A 4 -13.90 15.41 14.80
CA ASP A 4 -13.89 16.74 14.19
C ASP A 4 -12.45 17.16 13.86
N GLU A 5 -11.47 16.75 14.68
CA GLU A 5 -10.05 16.90 14.38
C GLU A 5 -9.65 16.11 13.12
N LEU A 6 -10.05 14.84 13.01
CA LEU A 6 -9.78 14.03 11.82
C LEU A 6 -10.43 14.64 10.56
N ALA A 7 -11.66 15.13 10.69
CA ALA A 7 -12.36 15.82 9.59
C ALA A 7 -11.62 17.11 9.18
N TYR A 8 -11.11 17.89 10.13
CA TYR A 8 -10.32 19.09 9.87
C TYR A 8 -9.06 18.78 9.05
N TYR A 9 -8.26 17.81 9.47
CA TYR A 9 -7.05 17.44 8.72
C TYR A 9 -7.35 16.84 7.36
N TRP A 10 -8.37 15.98 7.27
CA TRP A 10 -8.78 15.38 6.00
C TRP A 10 -9.20 16.47 4.99
N THR A 11 -10.04 17.40 5.42
CA THR A 11 -10.51 18.52 4.58
C THR A 11 -9.36 19.44 4.22
N GLY A 12 -8.55 19.85 5.20
CA GLY A 12 -7.42 20.76 4.99
C GLY A 12 -6.39 20.22 4.01
N TRP A 13 -6.11 18.91 4.05
CA TRP A 13 -5.24 18.24 3.08
C TRP A 13 -5.81 18.32 1.66
N HIS A 14 -7.08 17.96 1.47
CA HIS A 14 -7.72 17.97 0.15
C HIS A 14 -7.89 19.40 -0.40
N ASP A 15 -8.15 20.38 0.45
CA ASP A 15 -8.22 21.79 0.06
C ASP A 15 -6.85 22.32 -0.37
N ALA A 16 -5.79 21.99 0.37
CA ALA A 16 -4.44 22.37 0.02
C ALA A 16 -3.99 21.72 -1.29
N LEU A 17 -4.26 20.41 -1.45
CA LEU A 17 -3.96 19.65 -2.66
C LEU A 17 -4.69 20.21 -3.88
N SER A 18 -5.98 20.51 -3.75
CA SER A 18 -6.79 21.06 -4.86
C SER A 18 -6.29 22.43 -5.33
N LYS A 19 -5.66 23.21 -4.45
CA LYS A 19 -5.00 24.48 -4.80
C LYS A 19 -3.64 24.24 -5.45
N ALA A 20 -2.86 23.28 -4.95
CA ALA A 20 -1.52 22.98 -5.43
C ALA A 20 -1.53 22.27 -6.80
N VAL A 21 -2.50 21.38 -7.03
CA VAL A 21 -2.68 20.62 -8.26
C VAL A 21 -4.07 20.91 -8.83
N PRO A 22 -4.23 22.02 -9.58
CA PRO A 22 -5.52 22.36 -10.17
C PRO A 22 -6.02 21.27 -11.12
N THR A 23 -7.33 21.04 -11.13
CA THR A 23 -7.97 20.06 -12.04
C THR A 23 -7.61 20.29 -13.50
N SER A 24 -7.42 21.55 -13.92
CA SER A 24 -7.00 21.87 -15.29
C SER A 24 -5.60 21.34 -15.62
N LYS A 25 -4.65 21.42 -14.68
CA LYS A 25 -3.30 20.85 -14.84
C LYS A 25 -3.35 19.33 -14.90
N TYR A 26 -4.20 18.70 -14.09
CA TYR A 26 -4.38 17.25 -14.13
C TYR A 26 -5.02 16.77 -15.44
N ARG A 27 -5.99 17.51 -15.98
CA ARG A 27 -6.55 17.23 -17.32
C ARG A 27 -5.51 17.36 -18.42
N GLN A 28 -4.71 18.43 -18.40
CA GLN A 28 -3.60 18.59 -19.35
C GLN A 28 -2.59 17.44 -19.25
N PHE A 29 -2.30 16.96 -18.03
CA PHE A 29 -1.47 15.78 -17.83
C PHE A 29 -2.07 14.52 -18.46
N ILE A 30 -3.37 14.28 -18.30
CA ILE A 30 -4.08 13.16 -18.95
C ILE A 30 -4.01 13.28 -20.48
N ASP A 31 -4.22 14.47 -21.04
CA ASP A 31 -4.15 14.69 -22.49
C ASP A 31 -2.76 14.33 -23.04
N LEU A 32 -1.70 14.78 -22.36
CA LEU A 32 -0.31 14.48 -22.74
C LEU A 32 0.03 12.98 -22.62
N GLN A 33 -0.43 12.32 -21.55
CA GLN A 33 -0.26 10.87 -21.37
C GLN A 33 -0.96 10.09 -22.48
N ASN A 34 -2.18 10.51 -22.86
CA ASN A 34 -2.92 9.86 -23.94
C ASN A 34 -2.31 10.13 -25.33
N GLU A 35 -1.69 11.29 -25.55
CA GLU A 35 -0.91 11.55 -26.77
C GLU A 35 0.29 10.59 -26.88
N LEU A 36 1.03 10.40 -25.78
CA LEU A 36 2.12 9.43 -25.69
C LEU A 36 1.63 8.00 -26.00
N ALA A 37 0.54 7.56 -25.37
CA ALA A 37 0.00 6.22 -25.57
C ALA A 37 -0.39 5.98 -27.04
N LYS A 38 -1.10 6.94 -27.66
CA LYS A 38 -1.49 6.87 -29.07
C LYS A 38 -0.31 6.87 -30.02
N ALA A 39 0.74 7.64 -29.72
CA ALA A 39 1.98 7.62 -30.50
C ALA A 39 2.69 6.25 -30.45
N ASN A 40 2.45 5.45 -29.40
CA ASN A 40 2.98 4.09 -29.24
C ASN A 40 1.99 2.99 -29.68
N GLY A 41 0.87 3.35 -30.32
CA GLY A 41 -0.09 2.38 -30.89
C GLY A 41 -1.19 1.90 -29.95
N TYR A 42 -1.32 2.50 -28.76
CA TYR A 42 -2.39 2.20 -27.80
C TYR A 42 -3.56 3.19 -27.92
N ALA A 43 -4.76 2.81 -27.49
CA ALA A 43 -5.95 3.65 -27.50
C ALA A 43 -5.84 4.83 -26.53
N ASP A 44 -5.31 4.56 -25.33
CA ASP A 44 -5.07 5.53 -24.26
C ASP A 44 -4.01 5.03 -23.26
N MET A 45 -3.72 5.84 -22.24
CA MET A 45 -2.72 5.50 -21.22
C MET A 45 -3.13 4.30 -20.37
N GLY A 46 -4.43 4.04 -20.20
CA GLY A 46 -4.93 2.89 -19.44
C GLY A 46 -4.56 1.58 -20.12
N GLU A 47 -4.77 1.49 -21.44
CA GLU A 47 -4.34 0.32 -22.23
C GLU A 47 -2.82 0.15 -22.20
N LEU A 48 -2.06 1.24 -22.31
CA LEU A 48 -0.60 1.18 -22.19
C LEU A 48 -0.14 0.71 -20.80
N TRP A 49 -0.82 1.11 -19.72
CA TRP A 49 -0.51 0.61 -18.36
C TRP A 49 -0.90 -0.85 -18.16
N ALA A 50 -1.93 -1.34 -18.83
CA ALA A 50 -2.33 -2.73 -18.80
C ALA A 50 -1.45 -3.62 -19.70
N SER A 51 -0.72 -3.04 -20.66
CA SER A 51 0.07 -3.80 -21.64
C SER A 51 1.13 -4.76 -21.06
N PRO A 52 1.79 -4.49 -19.91
CA PRO A 52 2.72 -5.45 -19.31
C PRO A 52 2.06 -6.75 -18.84
N TYR A 53 0.74 -6.78 -18.71
CA TYR A 53 -0.04 -7.97 -18.38
C TYR A 53 -0.44 -8.77 -19.62
N ASP A 54 -0.22 -8.26 -20.82
CA ASP A 54 -0.45 -9.03 -22.04
C ASP A 54 0.62 -10.12 -22.18
N ASP A 55 0.23 -11.39 -22.07
CA ASP A 55 1.14 -12.53 -22.21
C ASP A 55 1.22 -13.05 -23.65
N GLY A 56 0.56 -12.37 -24.61
CA GLY A 56 0.46 -12.73 -26.01
C GLY A 56 -0.50 -13.89 -26.31
N SER A 57 -1.19 -14.43 -25.29
CA SER A 57 -2.21 -15.44 -25.47
C SER A 57 -3.56 -14.82 -25.87
N ALA A 58 -4.47 -15.66 -26.36
CA ALA A 58 -5.84 -15.24 -26.64
C ALA A 58 -6.66 -15.01 -25.35
N ASP A 59 -6.20 -15.57 -24.23
CA ASP A 59 -6.95 -15.64 -22.97
C ASP A 59 -6.62 -14.44 -22.06
N PHE A 60 -5.39 -13.90 -22.14
CA PHE A 60 -4.95 -12.81 -21.26
C PHE A 60 -4.25 -11.68 -22.03
N SER A 61 -4.99 -10.60 -22.24
CA SER A 61 -4.54 -9.39 -22.92
C SER A 61 -4.81 -8.17 -22.05
N ALA A 62 -4.19 -7.04 -22.39
CA ALA A 62 -4.51 -5.76 -21.76
C ALA A 62 -6.03 -5.45 -21.75
N LYS A 63 -6.75 -5.94 -22.76
CA LYS A 63 -8.20 -5.77 -22.90
C LYS A 63 -9.02 -6.68 -21.98
N THR A 64 -8.57 -7.91 -21.73
CA THR A 64 -9.25 -8.84 -20.81
C THR A 64 -8.86 -8.62 -19.36
N PHE A 65 -7.74 -7.93 -19.10
CA PHE A 65 -7.28 -7.57 -17.76
C PHE A 65 -8.37 -6.88 -16.92
N GLU A 66 -9.09 -5.90 -17.48
CA GLU A 66 -10.14 -5.18 -16.75
C GLU A 66 -11.30 -6.10 -16.33
N ASP A 67 -11.72 -7.01 -17.22
CA ASP A 67 -12.78 -7.97 -16.95
C ASP A 67 -12.37 -8.95 -15.83
N GLU A 68 -11.12 -9.43 -15.86
CA GLU A 68 -10.56 -10.30 -14.82
C GLU A 68 -10.48 -9.58 -13.46
N MET A 69 -10.02 -8.33 -13.44
CA MET A 69 -9.99 -7.52 -12.21
C MET A 69 -11.40 -7.29 -11.65
N TYR A 70 -12.39 -7.05 -12.52
CA TYR A 70 -13.77 -6.90 -12.11
C TYR A 70 -14.36 -8.21 -11.56
N SER A 71 -14.03 -9.34 -12.17
CA SER A 71 -14.45 -10.66 -11.68
C SER A 71 -13.90 -10.94 -10.28
N ILE A 72 -12.60 -10.70 -10.06
CA ILE A 72 -11.97 -10.85 -8.73
C ILE A 72 -12.63 -9.91 -7.72
N TYR A 73 -12.92 -8.67 -8.11
CA TYR A 73 -13.63 -7.72 -7.25
C TYR A 73 -15.02 -8.25 -6.83
N GLU A 74 -15.81 -8.78 -7.76
CA GLU A 74 -17.13 -9.33 -7.45
C GLU A 74 -17.04 -10.58 -6.55
N ASP A 75 -16.03 -11.42 -6.72
CA ASP A 75 -15.78 -12.55 -5.82
C ASP A 75 -15.42 -12.10 -4.39
N LEU A 76 -14.65 -11.01 -4.26
CA LEU A 76 -14.26 -10.43 -2.97
C LEU A 76 -15.39 -9.63 -2.32
N ARG A 77 -16.29 -9.05 -3.12
CA ARG A 77 -17.31 -8.10 -2.67
C ARG A 77 -18.19 -8.63 -1.53
N PRO A 78 -18.72 -9.87 -1.54
CA PRO A 78 -19.50 -10.40 -0.42
C PRO A 78 -18.72 -10.45 0.92
N TYR A 79 -17.40 -10.62 0.87
CA TYR A 79 -16.54 -10.60 2.06
C TYR A 79 -16.27 -9.17 2.51
N TYR A 80 -15.96 -8.28 1.57
CA TYR A 80 -15.77 -6.85 1.85
C TYR A 80 -17.03 -6.22 2.45
N GLU A 81 -18.22 -6.53 1.95
CA GLU A 81 -19.48 -6.02 2.48
C GLU A 81 -19.71 -6.47 3.94
N LYS A 82 -19.34 -7.70 4.29
CA LYS A 82 -19.39 -8.21 5.68
C LYS A 82 -18.37 -7.49 6.57
N LEU A 83 -17.14 -7.31 6.09
CA LEU A 83 -16.09 -6.57 6.81
C LEU A 83 -16.51 -5.11 7.04
N HIS A 84 -16.96 -4.42 5.99
CA HIS A 84 -17.47 -3.05 6.06
C HIS A 84 -18.65 -2.94 7.04
N ALA A 85 -19.62 -3.86 7.00
CA ALA A 85 -20.73 -3.88 7.93
C ALA A 85 -20.28 -4.12 9.39
N TYR A 86 -19.30 -5.00 9.60
CA TYR A 86 -18.72 -5.30 10.90
C TYR A 86 -17.98 -4.09 11.49
N VAL A 87 -17.09 -3.48 10.71
CA VAL A 87 -16.34 -2.28 11.09
C VAL A 87 -17.30 -1.13 11.39
N ARG A 88 -18.31 -0.90 10.55
CA ARG A 88 -19.37 0.10 10.80
C ARG A 88 -20.10 -0.16 12.11
N MET A 89 -20.45 -1.41 12.40
CA MET A 89 -21.10 -1.79 13.66
C MET A 89 -20.19 -1.52 14.87
N LYS A 90 -18.90 -1.85 14.79
CA LYS A 90 -17.92 -1.60 15.87
C LYS A 90 -17.70 -0.11 16.10
N LEU A 91 -17.44 0.67 15.06
CA LEU A 91 -17.25 2.11 15.16
C LEU A 91 -18.49 2.81 15.72
N ARG A 92 -19.71 2.36 15.39
CA ARG A 92 -20.95 2.89 15.98
C ARG A 92 -21.11 2.61 17.48
N LYS A 93 -20.46 1.57 18.01
CA LYS A 93 -20.44 1.30 19.45
C LYS A 93 -19.44 2.20 20.19
N ASN A 94 -18.51 2.83 19.47
CA ASN A 94 -17.61 3.82 20.06
C ASN A 94 -18.39 5.12 20.32
N PRO A 95 -18.51 5.59 21.58
CA PRO A 95 -19.24 6.81 21.91
C PRO A 95 -18.76 8.06 21.16
N LEU A 96 -17.49 8.09 20.75
CA LEU A 96 -16.91 9.23 20.00
C LEU A 96 -17.46 9.36 18.58
N TYR A 97 -18.01 8.28 18.00
CA TYR A 97 -18.43 8.24 16.59
C TYR A 97 -19.90 7.82 16.42
N ALA A 98 -20.59 7.48 17.51
CA ALA A 98 -21.91 6.86 17.48
C ALA A 98 -22.97 7.74 16.77
N ASP A 99 -22.91 9.06 16.93
CA ASP A 99 -23.77 10.05 16.28
C ASP A 99 -23.33 10.39 14.85
N LYS A 100 -22.05 10.17 14.52
CA LYS A 100 -21.47 10.45 13.20
C LYS A 100 -21.68 9.34 12.18
N ILE A 101 -21.95 8.10 12.63
CA ILE A 101 -22.04 6.93 11.75
C ILE A 101 -23.47 6.37 11.73
N LYS A 102 -24.08 6.40 10.54
CA LYS A 102 -25.42 5.86 10.30
C LYS A 102 -25.45 4.33 10.38
N LYS A 103 -26.60 3.75 10.78
CA LYS A 103 -26.80 2.28 10.82
C LYS A 103 -26.62 1.62 9.45
N TYR A 104 -27.08 2.30 8.41
CA TYR A 104 -26.98 1.90 7.01
C TYR A 104 -26.33 3.04 6.22
N GLY A 105 -25.63 2.70 5.14
CA GLY A 105 -24.89 3.65 4.29
C GLY A 105 -23.37 3.57 4.46
N TYR A 106 -22.67 4.52 3.86
CA TYR A 106 -21.21 4.53 3.79
C TYR A 106 -20.56 4.92 5.12
N LEU A 107 -19.30 4.53 5.26
CA LEU A 107 -18.42 4.99 6.34
C LEU A 107 -17.79 6.36 5.99
N PRO A 108 -17.59 7.26 6.96
CA PRO A 108 -16.84 8.50 6.73
C PRO A 108 -15.37 8.20 6.41
N ALA A 109 -14.85 8.70 5.28
CA ALA A 109 -13.48 8.42 4.82
C ALA A 109 -12.40 8.91 5.80
N ASN A 110 -12.66 10.02 6.50
CA ASN A 110 -11.75 10.60 7.48
C ASN A 110 -11.53 9.73 8.74
N LEU A 111 -12.28 8.63 8.90
CA LEU A 111 -12.16 7.73 10.05
C LEU A 111 -11.32 6.48 9.80
N MET A 112 -10.80 6.27 8.60
CA MET A 112 -10.18 5.00 8.21
C MET A 112 -8.67 4.90 8.53
N GLY A 113 -8.17 5.75 9.43
CA GLY A 113 -6.78 5.66 9.93
C GLY A 113 -5.70 6.23 9.02
N ASN A 114 -5.99 6.44 7.73
CA ASN A 114 -5.11 7.11 6.78
C ASN A 114 -5.91 8.10 5.90
N MET A 115 -5.22 9.01 5.21
CA MET A 115 -5.82 10.11 4.45
C MET A 115 -6.77 9.66 3.32
N TRP A 116 -6.57 8.46 2.78
CA TRP A 116 -7.28 7.94 1.60
C TRP A 116 -8.16 6.74 1.89
N ALA A 117 -8.26 6.32 3.15
CA ALA A 117 -8.99 5.12 3.55
C ALA A 117 -8.55 3.81 2.86
N GLN A 118 -7.30 3.77 2.35
CA GLN A 118 -6.79 2.65 1.57
C GLN A 118 -6.48 1.38 2.39
N ASP A 119 -6.17 1.55 3.68
CA ASP A 119 -5.88 0.49 4.64
C ASP A 119 -6.52 0.81 6.00
N TRP A 120 -7.12 -0.17 6.66
CA TRP A 120 -7.88 0.02 7.91
C TRP A 120 -7.17 -0.56 9.13
N THR A 121 -5.88 -0.93 9.05
CA THR A 121 -5.14 -1.57 10.15
C THR A 121 -5.11 -0.74 11.43
N VAL A 122 -5.11 0.59 11.33
CA VAL A 122 -5.20 1.50 12.48
C VAL A 122 -6.48 1.30 13.29
N LEU A 123 -7.53 0.72 12.70
CA LEU A 123 -8.77 0.40 13.39
C LEU A 123 -8.74 -0.92 14.15
N ASP A 124 -7.66 -1.72 14.06
CA ASP A 124 -7.57 -3.07 14.62
C ASP A 124 -7.98 -3.10 16.10
N GLU A 125 -7.36 -2.27 16.93
CA GLU A 125 -7.68 -2.19 18.37
C GLU A 125 -9.16 -1.83 18.62
N SER A 126 -9.72 -0.88 17.87
CA SER A 126 -11.11 -0.45 18.04
C SER A 126 -12.15 -1.44 17.50
N THR A 127 -11.72 -2.31 16.59
CA THR A 127 -12.59 -3.27 15.89
C THR A 127 -12.33 -4.71 16.32
N LYS A 128 -11.36 -4.95 17.21
CA LYS A 128 -10.91 -6.27 17.66
C LYS A 128 -12.10 -7.18 18.01
N PRO A 129 -12.18 -8.39 17.44
CA PRO A 129 -13.25 -9.33 17.75
C PRO A 129 -13.26 -9.77 19.21
N TYR A 130 -12.07 -10.03 19.77
CA TYR A 130 -11.87 -10.54 21.13
C TYR A 130 -10.90 -9.62 21.91
N PRO A 131 -11.40 -8.58 22.60
CA PRO A 131 -10.59 -7.49 23.19
C PRO A 131 -9.73 -7.87 24.41
N GLY A 132 -9.48 -9.15 24.65
CA GLY A 132 -8.58 -9.62 25.73
C GLY A 132 -7.49 -10.58 25.24
N GLU A 133 -7.51 -10.96 23.96
CA GLU A 133 -6.50 -11.84 23.39
C GLU A 133 -5.30 -11.01 22.94
N ALA A 134 -4.11 -11.42 23.37
CA ALA A 134 -2.87 -10.77 22.97
C ALA A 134 -2.56 -11.07 21.50
N SER A 135 -2.23 -10.02 20.74
CA SER A 135 -1.59 -10.20 19.45
C SER A 135 -0.12 -10.57 19.69
N VAL A 136 0.48 -11.39 18.83
CA VAL A 136 1.89 -11.74 18.96
C VAL A 136 2.74 -10.52 18.62
N ASP A 137 3.43 -9.97 19.61
CA ASP A 137 4.43 -8.91 19.43
C ASP A 137 5.82 -9.43 19.83
N ALA A 138 6.70 -9.54 18.84
CA ALA A 138 8.06 -10.03 19.02
C ALA A 138 9.06 -8.93 19.43
N THR A 139 8.65 -7.66 19.47
CA THR A 139 9.57 -6.50 19.62
C THR A 139 10.46 -6.60 20.86
N GLN A 140 9.87 -6.87 22.03
CA GLN A 140 10.65 -6.98 23.27
C GLN A 140 11.58 -8.21 23.28
N ALA A 141 11.15 -9.30 22.65
CA ALA A 141 11.98 -10.49 22.50
C ALA A 141 13.17 -10.21 21.57
N MET A 142 12.96 -9.49 20.46
CA MET A 142 14.00 -9.07 19.53
C MET A 142 15.01 -8.14 20.19
N ILE A 143 14.55 -7.13 20.94
CA ILE A 143 15.42 -6.23 21.71
C ILE A 143 16.25 -7.02 22.72
N LYS A 144 15.61 -7.90 23.51
CA LYS A 144 16.29 -8.74 24.50
C LYS A 144 17.31 -9.71 23.87
N ALA A 145 17.03 -10.19 22.66
CA ALA A 145 17.92 -11.04 21.89
C ALA A 145 19.01 -10.26 21.11
N GLY A 146 19.04 -8.92 21.20
CA GLY A 146 20.06 -8.09 20.57
C GLY A 146 19.93 -7.98 19.05
N TYR A 147 18.70 -8.04 18.50
CA TYR A 147 18.49 -7.85 17.07
C TYR A 147 18.90 -6.44 16.62
N THR A 148 19.72 -6.39 15.58
CA THR A 148 20.05 -5.17 14.83
C THR A 148 19.36 -5.23 13.45
N PRO A 149 19.22 -4.10 12.73
CA PRO A 149 18.70 -4.13 11.36
C PRO A 149 19.49 -5.09 10.48
N GLN A 150 20.83 -5.09 10.57
CA GLN A 150 21.65 -6.07 9.84
C GLN A 150 21.28 -7.52 10.17
N LYS A 151 21.06 -7.86 11.45
CA LYS A 151 20.63 -9.22 11.81
C LYS A 151 19.23 -9.54 11.29
N MET A 152 18.32 -8.57 11.24
CA MET A 152 16.99 -8.77 10.65
C MET A 152 17.09 -9.13 9.16
N PHE A 153 17.95 -8.45 8.40
CA PHE A 153 18.21 -8.79 6.99
C PHE A 153 18.86 -10.17 6.84
N GLN A 154 19.84 -10.52 7.68
CA GLN A 154 20.46 -11.85 7.69
C GLN A 154 19.47 -12.97 7.98
N VAL A 155 18.52 -12.76 8.91
CA VAL A 155 17.46 -13.75 9.19
C VAL A 155 16.54 -13.91 7.98
N SER A 156 16.24 -12.83 7.24
CA SER A 156 15.48 -12.92 5.98
C SER A 156 16.25 -13.67 4.89
N ASP A 157 17.56 -13.42 4.77
CA ASP A 157 18.44 -14.09 3.81
C ASP A 157 18.57 -15.59 4.12
N GLU A 158 18.79 -15.95 5.39
CA GLU A 158 18.77 -17.33 5.88
C GLU A 158 17.44 -18.04 5.56
N PHE A 159 16.31 -17.33 5.68
CA PHE A 159 14.98 -17.86 5.34
C PHE A 159 14.88 -18.23 3.84
N PHE A 160 15.29 -17.33 2.94
CA PHE A 160 15.23 -17.58 1.50
C PHE A 160 16.22 -18.69 1.07
N GLN A 161 17.42 -18.73 1.65
CA GLN A 161 18.36 -19.82 1.44
C GLN A 161 17.82 -21.17 1.93
N GLY A 162 17.06 -21.18 3.03
CA GLY A 162 16.36 -22.38 3.52
C GLY A 162 15.33 -22.94 2.53
N LEU A 163 14.80 -22.10 1.64
CA LEU A 163 13.93 -22.49 0.52
C LEU A 163 14.72 -22.90 -0.74
N GLY A 164 16.05 -22.87 -0.69
CA GLY A 164 16.94 -23.17 -1.82
C GLY A 164 17.16 -22.00 -2.79
N LEU A 165 16.78 -20.77 -2.41
CA LEU A 165 17.06 -19.57 -3.20
C LEU A 165 18.50 -19.08 -2.97
N MET A 166 18.93 -18.16 -3.82
CA MET A 166 20.28 -17.59 -3.73
C MET A 166 20.43 -16.72 -2.49
N ALA A 167 21.60 -16.82 -1.85
CA ALA A 167 22.01 -15.89 -0.82
C ALA A 167 22.18 -14.47 -1.37
N MET A 168 21.95 -13.47 -0.52
CA MET A 168 22.38 -12.10 -0.79
C MET A 168 23.90 -12.01 -0.96
N THR A 169 24.37 -10.96 -1.63
CA THR A 169 25.80 -10.74 -1.86
C THR A 169 26.49 -9.90 -0.80
N ASP A 170 27.81 -10.00 -0.76
CA ASP A 170 28.65 -9.10 0.01
C ASP A 170 28.41 -7.64 -0.38
N THR A 171 28.20 -7.37 -1.68
CA THR A 171 27.91 -6.02 -2.18
C THR A 171 26.59 -5.49 -1.62
N PHE A 172 25.54 -6.31 -1.56
CA PHE A 172 24.27 -5.93 -0.92
C PHE A 172 24.51 -5.46 0.52
N TYR A 173 25.20 -6.24 1.35
CA TYR A 173 25.43 -5.87 2.75
C TYR A 173 26.37 -4.67 2.91
N ASN A 174 27.33 -4.49 2.01
CA ASN A 174 28.31 -3.41 2.09
C ASN A 174 27.76 -2.06 1.60
N LEU A 175 26.83 -2.06 0.64
CA LEU A 175 26.33 -0.83 -0.01
C LEU A 175 24.90 -0.45 0.38
N SER A 176 24.11 -1.37 0.93
CA SER A 176 22.74 -1.08 1.33
C SER A 176 22.66 -0.16 2.54
N MET A 177 21.72 0.79 2.51
CA MET A 177 21.38 1.64 3.65
C MET A 177 20.36 0.95 4.56
N LEU A 178 20.81 -0.02 5.36
CA LEU A 178 19.93 -0.80 6.26
C LEU A 178 19.49 -0.02 7.52
N THR A 179 20.18 1.07 7.82
CA THR A 179 19.91 1.98 8.94
C THR A 179 19.84 3.41 8.44
N LYS A 180 19.02 4.24 9.09
CA LYS A 180 19.00 5.67 8.80
C LYS A 180 20.37 6.28 9.17
N PRO A 181 21.04 6.98 8.26
CA PRO A 181 22.31 7.63 8.54
C PRO A 181 22.12 8.90 9.40
N ASP A 182 23.10 9.18 10.24
CA ASP A 182 23.15 10.42 11.02
C ASP A 182 23.46 11.63 10.14
N GLY A 183 22.81 12.76 10.42
CA GLY A 183 23.10 14.05 9.78
C GLY A 183 22.71 14.14 8.29
N ARG A 184 22.00 13.16 7.74
CA ARG A 184 21.55 13.16 6.33
C ARG A 184 20.03 13.08 6.22
N VAL A 185 19.48 13.88 5.31
CA VAL A 185 18.09 13.76 4.89
C VAL A 185 18.02 12.69 3.80
N VAL A 186 17.17 11.69 4.00
CA VAL A 186 16.99 10.56 3.09
C VAL A 186 15.50 10.23 2.97
N VAL A 187 15.09 9.61 1.87
CA VAL A 187 13.75 9.02 1.71
C VAL A 187 13.77 7.68 2.44
N CYS A 188 12.97 7.54 3.50
CA CYS A 188 12.97 6.35 4.37
C CYS A 188 11.91 5.30 4.00
N HIS A 189 11.12 5.53 2.94
CA HIS A 189 10.18 4.49 2.50
C HIS A 189 10.99 3.30 1.96
N ALA A 190 10.65 2.09 2.39
CA ALA A 190 11.38 0.90 1.98
C ALA A 190 11.28 0.71 0.46
N SER A 191 12.42 0.50 -0.19
CA SER A 191 12.52 0.14 -1.60
C SER A 191 13.59 -0.94 -1.79
N ALA A 192 13.51 -1.63 -2.93
CA ALA A 192 14.54 -2.52 -3.43
C ALA A 192 14.94 -2.03 -4.81
N GLU A 193 16.24 -1.98 -5.10
CA GLU A 193 16.79 -1.30 -6.27
C GLU A 193 17.67 -2.26 -7.07
N ASP A 194 17.33 -2.48 -8.34
CA ASP A 194 18.20 -3.13 -9.32
C ASP A 194 18.88 -2.04 -10.16
N PHE A 195 20.22 -2.01 -10.16
CA PHE A 195 21.01 -1.00 -10.87
C PHE A 195 21.23 -1.33 -12.36
N CYS A 196 20.72 -2.45 -12.86
CA CYS A 196 20.73 -2.88 -14.26
C CYS A 196 22.12 -2.87 -14.93
N LEU A 197 23.19 -3.13 -14.18
CA LEU A 197 24.57 -3.02 -14.67
C LEU A 197 25.05 -4.22 -15.54
N GLY A 198 24.27 -5.30 -15.62
CA GLY A 198 24.48 -6.44 -16.52
C GLY A 198 25.68 -7.35 -16.16
N GLY A 199 25.44 -8.67 -16.05
CA GLY A 199 26.47 -9.70 -15.83
C GLY A 199 26.05 -10.76 -14.80
N ASP A 200 26.76 -11.88 -14.75
CA ASP A 200 26.63 -12.97 -13.73
C ASP A 200 27.02 -12.52 -12.31
N THR A 201 27.28 -11.23 -12.12
CA THR A 201 27.53 -10.65 -10.82
C THR A 201 26.20 -10.56 -10.10
N LYS A 202 26.01 -11.45 -9.13
CA LYS A 202 24.95 -11.43 -8.11
C LYS A 202 24.89 -10.10 -7.30
N ASP A 203 25.71 -9.13 -7.65
CA ASP A 203 25.81 -7.82 -7.05
C ASP A 203 24.83 -6.91 -7.77
N TYR A 204 23.57 -6.92 -7.33
CA TYR A 204 22.67 -5.82 -6.90
C TYR A 204 21.30 -6.45 -6.64
#